data_AF-A0A022R4Y4-F1
#
_entry.id   AF-A0A022R4Y4-F1
#
_cell.length_a   1.000
_cell.length_b   1.000
_cell.length_c   1.000
_cell.angle_alpha   90.00
_cell.angle_beta   90.00
_cell.angle_gamma   90.00
#
_symmetry.space_group_name_H-M   'P 1'
#
loop_
_entity.id
_entity.type
_entity.pdbx_description
1 polymer ?
#
loop_
_entity_poly.entity_id
_entity_poly.type
_entity_poly.pdbx_seq_one_letter_code
_entity_poly.pdbx_strand_id
1 'polypeptide(L)'
;MPEAQNPSDGSKSDSDSESESDSDSEDEAQAKAQIESLQTELSNNPSNYDTHVQYIKILRKQGDIEKLRQARETMSSLFPLSPEMWQEWAKDETSMSSGVEGVPAVEKLYERGVSDYLVGFYTALLKCK
;
A
#
# COMPACT_ATOMS: atom_id res chain seq x y z
N MET A 1 -6.56 -67.07 2.42
CA MET A 1 -7.14 -65.73 2.25
C MET A 1 -7.90 -65.42 3.53
N PRO A 2 -7.43 -64.50 4.39
CA PRO A 2 -8.18 -64.09 5.57
C PRO A 2 -9.03 -62.83 5.30
N GLU A 3 -10.23 -62.86 5.86
CA GLU A 3 -11.33 -61.91 5.75
C GLU A 3 -11.10 -60.65 6.60
N ALA A 4 -11.69 -59.54 6.15
CA ALA A 4 -11.45 -58.18 6.62
C ALA A 4 -12.04 -57.85 8.00
N GLN A 5 -11.36 -56.91 8.66
CA GLN A 5 -11.54 -56.38 10.00
C GLN A 5 -12.77 -55.45 10.15
N ASN A 6 -13.29 -55.36 11.37
CA ASN A 6 -14.13 -54.28 11.89
C ASN A 6 -13.80 -54.06 13.40
N PRO A 7 -14.25 -52.97 14.05
CA PRO A 7 -13.68 -51.61 14.10
C PRO A 7 -13.27 -51.20 15.54
N SER A 8 -12.64 -50.03 15.73
CA SER A 8 -13.05 -49.07 16.78
C SER A 8 -12.14 -47.84 16.86
N ASP A 9 -12.84 -46.75 17.18
CA ASP A 9 -12.44 -45.37 17.49
C ASP A 9 -11.48 -45.26 18.69
N GLY A 10 -10.70 -44.17 18.76
CA GLY A 10 -9.73 -43.95 19.84
C GLY A 10 -8.76 -42.79 19.63
N SER A 11 -9.29 -41.57 19.69
CA SER A 11 -8.57 -40.30 19.87
C SER A 11 -7.48 -40.33 20.97
N LYS A 12 -6.28 -39.77 20.74
CA LYS A 12 -5.48 -38.93 21.69
C LYS A 12 -4.42 -38.07 20.99
N SER A 13 -4.38 -36.82 21.42
CA SER A 13 -3.51 -35.70 21.07
C SER A 13 -2.19 -35.73 21.84
N ASP A 14 -1.11 -35.20 21.26
CA ASP A 14 -0.01 -34.57 22.01
C ASP A 14 0.61 -33.44 21.15
N SER A 15 0.49 -32.21 21.68
CA SER A 15 1.18 -30.98 21.25
C SER A 15 2.63 -31.01 21.69
N ASP A 16 3.53 -30.37 20.93
CA ASP A 16 4.49 -29.37 21.45
C ASP A 16 5.49 -28.91 20.37
N SER A 17 5.41 -27.64 19.99
CA SER A 17 6.58 -26.80 19.67
C SER A 17 6.16 -25.34 19.63
N GLU A 18 6.27 -24.74 20.80
CA GLU A 18 6.56 -23.33 21.05
C GLU A 18 7.77 -22.87 20.21
N SER A 19 7.73 -21.69 19.59
CA SER A 19 8.83 -20.69 19.62
C SER A 19 8.53 -19.48 18.72
N GLU A 20 8.19 -18.37 19.40
CA GLU A 20 8.65 -17.00 19.20
C GLU A 20 8.55 -16.32 17.81
N SER A 21 7.53 -15.48 17.65
CA SER A 21 7.72 -14.14 17.04
C SER A 21 6.56 -13.21 17.37
N ASP A 22 6.47 -12.75 18.62
CA ASP A 22 5.63 -11.59 19.00
C ASP A 22 6.46 -10.30 18.93
N SER A 23 7.15 -10.11 17.80
CA SER A 23 8.00 -8.93 17.52
C SER A 23 7.40 -8.06 16.41
N ASP A 24 6.08 -8.07 16.23
CA ASP A 24 5.36 -7.15 15.33
C ASP A 24 4.59 -6.06 16.09
N SER A 25 4.25 -6.31 17.37
CA SER A 25 3.40 -5.40 18.16
C SER A 25 4.09 -4.07 18.51
N GLU A 26 5.42 -4.05 18.69
CA GLU A 26 6.14 -2.80 19.00
C GLU A 26 6.36 -1.91 17.76
N ASP A 27 6.47 -2.51 16.56
CA ASP A 27 6.71 -1.78 15.31
C ASP A 27 5.45 -1.02 14.85
N GLU A 28 4.25 -1.58 15.07
CA GLU A 28 2.98 -0.89 14.77
C GLU A 28 2.78 0.38 15.61
N ALA A 29 3.10 0.35 16.90
CA ALA A 29 2.95 1.50 17.79
C ALA A 29 3.89 2.64 17.41
N GLN A 30 5.15 2.32 17.07
CA GLN A 30 6.11 3.29 16.56
C GLN A 30 5.68 3.86 15.20
N ALA A 31 5.16 3.03 14.31
CA ALA A 31 4.67 3.46 13.00
C ALA A 31 3.50 4.45 13.11
N LYS A 32 2.56 4.25 14.05
CA LYS A 32 1.46 5.20 14.30
C LYS A 32 1.97 6.55 14.80
N ALA A 33 2.91 6.56 15.74
CA ALA A 33 3.52 7.80 16.24
C ALA A 33 4.26 8.57 15.12
N GLN A 34 4.96 7.86 14.23
CA GLN A 34 5.62 8.47 13.07
C GLN A 34 4.62 9.05 12.07
N ILE A 35 3.50 8.37 11.80
CA ILE A 35 2.41 8.89 10.95
C ILE A 35 1.87 10.22 11.47
N GLU A 36 1.58 10.32 12.77
CA GLU A 36 1.07 11.56 13.38
C GLU A 36 2.10 12.71 13.30
N SER A 37 3.38 12.39 13.52
CA SER A 37 4.48 13.36 13.36
C SER A 37 4.56 13.87 11.92
N LEU A 38 4.57 12.97 10.94
CA LEU A 38 4.65 13.33 9.52
C LEU A 38 3.40 14.09 9.06
N GLN A 39 2.22 13.74 9.55
CA GLN A 39 1.00 14.48 9.26
C GLN A 39 1.05 15.92 9.80
N THR A 40 1.64 16.10 10.99
CA THR A 40 1.88 17.43 11.56
C THR A 40 2.89 18.21 10.72
N GLU A 41 3.97 17.56 10.27
CA GLU A 41 4.93 18.16 9.36
C GLU A 41 4.31 18.55 8.02
N LEU A 42 3.46 17.70 7.42
CA LEU A 42 2.73 18.01 6.19
C LEU A 42 1.71 19.14 6.40
N SER A 43 1.13 19.25 7.60
CA SER A 43 0.24 20.36 7.94
C SER A 43 0.99 21.69 8.04
N ASN A 44 2.23 21.65 8.54
CA ASN A 44 3.11 22.81 8.62
C ASN A 44 3.77 23.17 7.28
N ASN A 45 4.12 22.15 6.50
CA ASN A 45 4.79 22.29 5.21
C ASN A 45 4.30 21.22 4.21
N PRO A 46 3.17 21.47 3.53
CA PRO A 46 2.58 20.50 2.60
C PRO A 46 3.42 20.27 1.35
N SER A 47 4.40 21.16 1.08
CA SER A 47 5.28 21.09 -0.09
C SER A 47 6.57 20.29 0.16
N ASN A 48 6.67 19.55 1.26
CA ASN A 48 7.84 18.72 1.53
C ASN A 48 7.72 17.33 0.86
N TYR A 49 8.47 17.13 -0.22
CA TYR A 49 8.50 15.88 -0.96
C TYR A 49 8.94 14.68 -0.11
N ASP A 50 9.98 14.83 0.72
CA ASP A 50 10.55 13.73 1.49
C ASP A 50 9.56 13.23 2.55
N THR A 51 8.87 14.16 3.22
CA THR A 51 7.81 13.84 4.20
C THR A 51 6.68 13.03 3.54
N HIS A 52 6.26 13.36 2.32
CA HIS A 52 5.25 12.57 1.58
C HIS A 52 5.73 11.15 1.27
N VAL A 53 6.98 10.99 0.82
CA VAL A 53 7.55 9.66 0.50
C VAL A 53 7.64 8.79 1.75
N GLN A 54 8.12 9.35 2.87
CA GLN A 54 8.19 8.63 4.14
C GLN A 54 6.79 8.23 4.63
N TYR A 55 5.82 9.13 4.53
CA TYR A 55 4.43 8.89 4.93
C TYR A 55 3.80 7.73 4.14
N ILE A 56 3.96 7.73 2.82
CA ILE A 56 3.49 6.65 1.93
C ILE A 56 4.17 5.32 2.28
N LYS A 57 5.47 5.33 2.58
CA LYS A 57 6.23 4.12 2.95
C LYS A 57 5.72 3.49 4.25
N ILE A 58 5.42 4.30 5.26
CA ILE A 58 4.89 3.80 6.54
C ILE A 58 3.46 3.29 6.37
N LEU A 59 2.62 4.01 5.62
CA LEU A 59 1.26 3.56 5.31
C LEU A 59 1.23 2.22 4.56
N ARG A 60 2.17 2.02 3.64
CA ARG A 60 2.32 0.74 2.92
C ARG A 60 2.67 -0.42 3.86
N LYS A 61 3.49 -0.18 4.89
CA LYS A 61 3.78 -1.18 5.92
C LYS A 61 2.58 -1.49 6.81
N GLN A 62 1.78 -0.49 7.16
CA GLN A 62 0.58 -0.68 7.98
C GLN A 62 -0.59 -1.33 7.24
N GLY A 63 -0.58 -1.35 5.91
CA GLY A 63 -1.68 -1.90 5.12
C GLY A 63 -2.97 -1.06 5.18
N ASP A 64 -2.88 0.22 5.58
CA ASP A 64 -4.03 1.14 5.56
C ASP A 64 -4.21 1.73 4.15
N ILE A 65 -4.99 1.03 3.34
CA ILE A 65 -5.11 1.29 1.89
C ILE A 65 -5.78 2.62 1.60
N GLU A 66 -6.79 2.98 2.39
CA GLU A 66 -7.55 4.20 2.18
C GLU A 66 -6.66 5.42 2.43
N LYS A 67 -5.89 5.42 3.51
CA LYS A 67 -4.91 6.49 3.77
C LYS A 67 -3.78 6.50 2.75
N LEU A 68 -3.31 5.33 2.30
CA LEU A 68 -2.26 5.22 1.29
C LEU A 68 -2.69 5.88 -0.03
N ARG A 69 -3.94 5.64 -0.46
CA ARG A 69 -4.52 6.30 -1.65
C ARG A 69 -4.57 7.81 -1.48
N GLN A 70 -5.13 8.29 -0.37
CA GLN A 70 -5.23 9.74 -0.11
C GLN A 70 -3.87 10.43 -0.06
N ALA A 71 -2.87 9.78 0.57
CA ALA A 71 -1.50 10.28 0.61
C ALA A 71 -0.90 10.42 -0.80
N ARG A 72 -1.06 9.39 -1.62
CA ARG A 72 -0.57 9.38 -3.01
C ARG A 72 -1.31 10.36 -3.90
N GLU A 73 -2.62 10.51 -3.75
CA GLU A 73 -3.41 11.51 -4.45
C GLU A 73 -2.95 12.93 -4.10
N THR A 74 -2.78 13.21 -2.81
CA THR A 74 -2.26 14.49 -2.33
C THR A 74 -0.87 14.76 -2.91
N MET A 75 0.03 13.78 -2.88
CA MET A 75 1.37 13.91 -3.45
C MET A 75 1.32 14.15 -4.96
N SER A 76 0.48 13.42 -5.70
CA SER A 76 0.30 13.60 -7.16
C SER A 76 -0.28 14.97 -7.52
N SER A 77 -1.07 15.57 -6.64
CA SER A 77 -1.65 16.90 -6.86
C SER A 77 -0.64 18.02 -6.70
N LEU A 78 0.40 17.79 -5.88
CA LEU A 78 1.44 18.77 -5.56
C LEU A 78 2.69 18.60 -6.41
N PHE A 79 3.03 17.36 -6.79
CA PHE A 79 4.25 17.02 -7.50
C PHE A 79 3.96 16.10 -8.69
N PRO A 80 4.62 16.34 -9.84
CA PRO A 80 4.60 15.37 -10.93
C PRO A 80 5.29 14.09 -10.47
N LEU A 81 4.56 12.97 -10.49
CA LEU A 81 5.11 11.68 -10.11
C LEU A 81 5.90 11.06 -11.28
N SER A 82 7.01 10.41 -10.95
CA SER A 82 7.80 9.64 -11.92
C SER A 82 7.02 8.41 -12.42
N PRO A 83 7.37 7.83 -13.58
CA PRO A 83 6.68 6.65 -14.09
C PRO A 83 6.83 5.45 -13.13
N GLU A 84 7.97 5.36 -12.44
CA GLU A 84 8.26 4.35 -11.44
C GLU A 84 7.29 4.44 -10.26
N MET A 85 7.03 5.65 -9.74
CA MET A 85 6.08 5.87 -8.64
C MET A 85 4.65 5.48 -9.04
N TRP A 86 4.23 5.80 -10.27
CA TRP A 86 2.93 5.36 -10.80
C TRP A 86 2.84 3.83 -10.91
N GLN A 87 3.90 3.16 -11.36
CA GLN A 87 3.94 1.70 -11.43
C GLN A 87 3.91 1.05 -10.05
N GLU A 88 4.60 1.61 -9.06
CA GLU A 88 4.53 1.12 -7.68
C GLU A 88 3.13 1.23 -7.11
N TRP A 89 2.43 2.35 -7.36
CA TRP A 89 1.04 2.50 -6.95
C TRP A 89 0.14 1.46 -7.61
N ALA A 90 0.24 1.28 -8.92
CA ALA A 90 -0.52 0.27 -9.64
C ALA A 90 -0.26 -1.15 -9.11
N LYS A 91 0.99 -1.50 -8.79
CA LYS A 91 1.35 -2.80 -8.19
C LYS A 91 0.70 -3.00 -6.83
N ASP A 92 0.76 -1.99 -5.97
CA ASP A 92 0.15 -2.07 -4.65
C ASP A 92 -1.36 -2.28 -4.78
N GLU A 93 -2.04 -1.52 -5.64
CA GLU A 93 -3.46 -1.71 -5.93
C GLU A 93 -3.76 -3.17 -6.35
N THR A 94 -3.00 -3.73 -7.30
CA THR A 94 -3.20 -5.12 -7.73
C THR A 94 -2.98 -6.15 -6.62
N SER A 95 -2.06 -5.88 -5.69
CA SER A 95 -1.80 -6.78 -4.56
C SER A 95 -2.88 -6.73 -3.48
N MET A 96 -3.62 -5.61 -3.41
CA MET A 96 -4.57 -5.32 -2.35
C MET A 96 -6.01 -5.58 -2.80
N SER A 97 -6.33 -5.34 -4.08
CA SER A 97 -7.58 -5.75 -4.70
C SER A 97 -7.50 -7.22 -5.12
N SER A 98 -8.01 -8.12 -4.30
CA SER A 98 -8.11 -9.54 -4.65
C SER A 98 -9.22 -9.77 -5.69
N GLY A 99 -8.90 -9.62 -6.98
CA GLY A 99 -9.79 -10.03 -8.08
C GLY A 99 -10.02 -8.99 -9.18
N VAL A 100 -11.01 -9.28 -10.03
CA VAL A 100 -11.33 -8.51 -11.25
C VAL A 100 -11.83 -7.10 -10.93
N GLU A 101 -12.28 -6.84 -9.70
CA GLU A 101 -12.81 -5.54 -9.28
C GLU A 101 -11.75 -4.44 -9.17
N GLY A 102 -10.47 -4.80 -9.00
CA GLY A 102 -9.37 -3.83 -8.94
C GLY A 102 -8.83 -3.38 -10.30
N VAL A 103 -9.09 -4.15 -11.36
CA VAL A 103 -8.63 -3.86 -12.72
C VAL A 103 -9.04 -2.46 -13.20
N PRO A 104 -10.31 -2.01 -13.07
CA PRO A 104 -10.70 -0.66 -13.51
C PRO A 104 -10.05 0.46 -12.68
N ALA A 105 -9.68 0.21 -11.42
CA ALA A 105 -8.98 1.19 -10.60
C ALA A 105 -7.54 1.38 -11.09
N VAL A 106 -6.85 0.27 -11.41
CA VAL A 106 -5.48 0.28 -11.95
C VAL A 106 -5.44 0.90 -13.34
N GLU A 107 -6.42 0.59 -14.20
CA GLU A 107 -6.53 1.17 -15.55
C GLU A 107 -6.62 2.70 -15.50
N LYS A 108 -7.53 3.25 -14.67
CA LYS A 108 -7.65 4.69 -14.45
C LYS A 108 -6.36 5.33 -13.93
N LEU A 109 -5.60 4.58 -13.13
CA LEU A 109 -4.33 5.01 -12.57
C LEU A 109 -3.27 5.17 -13.68
N TYR A 110 -3.20 4.21 -14.60
CA TYR A 110 -2.34 4.31 -15.78
C TYR A 110 -2.77 5.43 -16.73
N GLU A 111 -4.07 5.58 -17.00
CA GLU A 111 -4.59 6.68 -17.81
C GLU A 111 -4.19 8.05 -17.23
N ARG A 112 -4.28 8.20 -15.91
CA ARG A 112 -3.87 9.40 -15.20
C ARG A 112 -2.36 9.61 -15.28
N GLY A 113 -1.57 8.58 -15.03
CA GLY A 113 -0.12 8.63 -15.16
C GLY A 113 0.32 9.07 -16.55
N VAL A 114 -0.27 8.51 -17.61
CA VAL A 114 0.00 8.91 -19.01
C VAL A 114 -0.46 10.35 -19.27
N SER A 115 -1.62 10.74 -18.74
CA SER A 115 -2.16 12.10 -18.88
C SER A 115 -1.25 13.16 -18.24
N ASP A 116 -0.64 12.89 -17.09
CA ASP A 116 0.30 13.81 -16.45
C ASP A 116 1.48 14.17 -17.38
N TYR A 117 2.00 13.19 -18.13
CA TYR A 117 3.05 13.43 -19.13
C TYR A 117 2.56 14.18 -20.37
N LEU A 118 1.31 13.98 -20.78
CA LEU A 118 0.74 14.62 -21.97
C LEU A 118 0.26 16.06 -21.70
N VAL A 119 -0.33 16.32 -20.53
CA VAL A 119 -0.87 17.64 -20.14
C VAL A 119 0.24 18.60 -19.71
N GLY A 120 1.38 18.08 -19.21
CA GLY A 120 2.58 18.87 -18.95
C GLY A 120 3.08 19.64 -20.18
N PHE A 121 2.94 19.07 -21.39
CA PHE A 121 3.29 19.76 -22.64
C PHE A 121 2.35 20.94 -22.95
N TYR A 122 1.04 20.80 -22.76
CA TYR A 122 0.08 21.85 -23.09
C TYR A 122 0.05 23.00 -22.07
N THR A 123 0.31 22.71 -20.79
CA THR A 123 0.32 23.73 -19.73
C THR A 123 1.61 24.56 -19.71
N ALA A 124 2.76 23.96 -20.06
CA ALA A 124 3.99 24.72 -20.32
C ALA A 124 3.85 25.67 -21.52
N LEU A 125 3.13 25.23 -22.56
CA LEU A 125 2.79 26.05 -23.73
C LEU A 125 1.80 27.18 -23.42
N LEU A 126 0.83 26.98 -22.53
CA LEU A 126 -0.15 28.03 -22.15
C LEU A 126 0.40 29.07 -21.16
N LYS A 127 1.44 28.75 -20.38
CA LYS A 127 2.16 29.71 -19.52
C LYS A 127 3.25 30.51 -20.27
N CYS A 128 3.54 30.17 -21.53
CA CYS A 128 4.48 30.89 -22.39
C CYS A 128 3.80 31.78 -23.45
N LYS A 129 2.58 32.25 -23.19
CA LYS A 129 1.88 33.21 -24.06
C LYS A 129 1.33 34.37 -23.23
#